data_AF-A0A7J2YSP5-F1
#
_entry.id   AF-A0A7J2YSP5-F1
#
_cell.length_a   1.000
_cell.length_b   1.000
_cell.length_c   1.000
_cell.angle_alpha   90.00
_cell.angle_beta   90.00
_cell.angle_gamma   90.00
#
_symmetry.space_group_name_H-M   'P 1'
#
loop_
_entity.id
_entity.type
_entity.pdbx_description
1 polymer ?
#
loop_
_entity_poly.entity_id
_entity_poly.type
_entity_poly.pdbx_seq_one_letter_code
_entity_poly.pdbx_strand_id
1 'polypeptide(L)'
;MFKGNPGKLMVYASTGLPSRERLDSVRDAAKETAKRLNLEFEMVRFDRASTPIYVYYEENEGEPIPLYCDEGKRSDLEEIGSALRHMMFVLSFHPKHLALAQMRSELLKLS
;
A
#
# COMPACT_ATOMS: atom_id res chain seq x y z
N MET A 1 2.26 0.37 22.85
CA MET A 1 3.25 1.26 22.19
C MET A 1 4.08 0.41 21.25
N PHE A 2 3.94 0.60 19.94
CA PHE A 2 4.80 -0.05 18.94
C PHE A 2 6.22 0.49 19.13
N LYS A 3 7.19 -0.39 19.40
CA LYS A 3 8.58 -0.03 19.74
C LYS A 3 9.52 0.04 18.53
N GLY A 4 8.99 0.08 17.31
CA GLY A 4 9.74 0.22 16.06
C GLY A 4 8.86 0.85 14.97
N ASN A 5 9.49 1.33 13.90
CA ASN A 5 8.79 1.79 12.71
C ASN A 5 7.95 0.61 12.17
N PRO A 6 6.61 0.73 12.12
CA PRO A 6 5.72 -0.35 11.69
C PRO A 6 5.79 -0.61 10.17
N GLY A 7 6.66 0.09 9.45
CA GLY A 7 6.89 -0.05 8.02
C GLY A 7 6.32 1.12 7.24
N LYS A 8 6.43 1.03 5.91
CA LYS A 8 5.99 2.10 5.00
C LYS A 8 5.19 1.55 3.82
N LEU A 9 4.22 2.32 3.34
CA LEU A 9 3.55 2.08 2.07
C LEU A 9 4.24 2.84 0.95
N MET A 10 4.55 2.15 -0.13
CA MET A 10 5.27 2.69 -1.28
C MET A 10 4.40 2.60 -2.52
N VAL A 11 4.19 3.73 -3.19
CA VAL A 11 3.48 3.79 -4.48
C VAL A 11 4.49 3.97 -5.59
N TYR A 12 4.62 2.95 -6.43
CA TYR A 12 5.48 2.95 -7.61
C TYR A 12 4.67 3.31 -8.84
N ALA A 13 5.07 4.37 -9.52
CA ALA A 13 4.44 4.80 -10.77
C ALA A 13 5.46 5.34 -11.76
N SER A 14 5.16 5.19 -13.05
CA SER A 14 5.92 5.82 -14.12
C SER A 14 5.71 7.35 -14.13
N THR A 15 6.72 8.07 -14.62
CA THR A 15 6.65 9.52 -14.88
C THR A 15 5.72 9.88 -16.04
N GLY A 16 5.43 8.95 -16.97
CA GLY A 16 4.71 9.22 -18.21
C GLY A 16 3.24 8.78 -18.26
N LEU A 17 2.94 7.59 -17.74
CA LEU A 17 1.58 7.02 -17.62
C LEU A 17 1.45 6.44 -16.20
N PRO A 18 0.25 6.36 -15.58
CA PRO A 18 -1.10 6.56 -16.10
C PRO A 18 -1.62 8.01 -15.98
N SER A 19 -2.93 8.21 -16.19
CA SER A 19 -3.56 9.53 -16.01
C SER A 19 -3.30 10.08 -14.60
N ARG A 20 -3.09 11.39 -14.51
CA ARG A 20 -2.82 12.09 -13.25
C ARG A 20 -3.90 11.81 -12.20
N GLU A 21 -5.17 11.81 -12.60
CA GLU A 21 -6.30 11.49 -11.74
C GLU A 21 -6.24 10.07 -11.17
N ARG A 22 -5.81 9.08 -11.98
CA ARG A 22 -5.70 7.70 -11.49
C ARG A 22 -4.56 7.56 -10.49
N LEU A 23 -3.41 8.16 -10.80
CA LEU A 23 -2.28 8.19 -9.86
C LEU A 23 -2.66 8.88 -8.55
N ASP A 24 -3.39 9.99 -8.63
CA ASP A 24 -3.87 10.71 -7.45
C ASP A 24 -4.81 9.83 -6.61
N SER A 25 -5.72 9.08 -7.25
CA SER A 25 -6.63 8.15 -6.56
C SER A 25 -5.87 7.07 -5.78
N VAL A 26 -4.91 6.38 -6.43
CA VAL A 26 -4.13 5.32 -5.78
C VAL A 26 -3.22 5.90 -4.70
N ARG A 27 -2.58 7.04 -4.97
CA ARG A 27 -1.75 7.76 -3.99
C ARG A 27 -2.55 8.11 -2.75
N ASP A 28 -3.73 8.69 -2.93
CA ASP A 28 -4.53 9.21 -1.82
C ASP A 28 -5.12 8.05 -1.00
N ALA A 29 -5.56 6.97 -1.65
CA ALA A 29 -5.99 5.74 -0.98
C ALA A 29 -4.85 5.09 -0.15
N ALA A 30 -3.66 4.99 -0.73
CA ALA A 30 -2.49 4.44 -0.03
C ALA A 30 -2.03 5.34 1.13
N LYS A 31 -2.03 6.66 0.94
CA LYS A 31 -1.66 7.63 1.96
C LYS A 31 -2.65 7.65 3.13
N GLU A 32 -3.95 7.58 2.85
CA GLU A 32 -4.99 7.49 3.89
C GLU A 32 -4.89 6.16 4.65
N THR A 33 -4.64 5.05 3.95
CA THR A 33 -4.38 3.74 4.58
C THR A 33 -3.16 3.78 5.50
N ALA A 34 -2.05 4.36 5.03
CA ALA A 34 -0.83 4.52 5.83
C ALA A 34 -1.11 5.34 7.10
N LYS A 35 -1.81 6.46 6.97
CA LYS A 35 -2.19 7.32 8.10
C LYS A 35 -3.02 6.57 9.14
N ARG A 36 -4.04 5.81 8.72
CA ARG A 36 -4.90 5.04 9.64
C ARG A 36 -4.15 3.93 10.39
N LEU A 37 -3.13 3.36 9.77
CA LEU A 37 -2.30 2.31 10.35
C LEU A 37 -1.01 2.83 11.01
N ASN A 38 -0.83 4.16 11.07
CA ASN A 38 0.38 4.81 11.59
C ASN A 38 1.67 4.32 10.89
N LEU A 39 1.59 4.14 9.57
CA LEU A 39 2.71 3.79 8.69
C LEU A 39 3.30 5.04 8.02
N GLU A 40 4.55 4.94 7.59
CA GLU A 40 5.14 5.91 6.67
C GLU A 40 4.58 5.74 5.25
N PHE A 41 4.71 6.77 4.43
CA PHE A 41 4.24 6.78 3.05
C PHE A 41 5.28 7.38 2.11
N GLU A 42 5.55 6.70 0.99
CA GLU A 42 6.51 7.12 -0.02
C GLU A 42 5.92 6.97 -1.43
N MET A 43 6.18 7.95 -2.30
CA MET A 43 5.93 7.83 -3.74
C MET A 43 7.26 7.64 -4.45
N VAL A 44 7.42 6.53 -5.16
CA VAL A 44 8.59 6.23 -5.98
C VAL A 44 8.23 6.40 -7.45
N ARG A 45 8.88 7.37 -8.11
CA ARG A 45 8.74 7.58 -9.54
C ARG A 45 9.91 6.97 -10.28
N PHE A 46 9.64 6.31 -11.40
CA PHE A 46 10.68 5.75 -12.25
C PHE A 46 10.48 6.11 -13.72
N ASP A 47 11.59 6.29 -14.41
CA ASP A 47 11.64 6.74 -15.80
C ASP A 47 11.55 5.57 -16.77
N ARG A 48 10.44 4.82 -16.69
CA ARG A 48 10.08 3.79 -17.70
C ARG A 48 8.66 4.04 -18.16
N ALA A 49 8.39 3.87 -19.44
CA ALA A 49 7.04 3.91 -19.97
C ALA A 49 6.26 2.64 -19.57
N SER A 50 5.73 2.61 -18.34
CA SER A 50 4.87 1.53 -17.88
C SER A 50 3.55 2.09 -17.37
N THR A 51 2.45 1.40 -17.67
CA THR A 51 1.11 1.79 -17.24
C THR A 51 0.74 1.43 -15.80
N PRO A 52 1.20 0.32 -15.18
CA PRO A 52 0.67 -0.07 -13.89
C PRO A 52 1.23 0.78 -12.74
N ILE A 53 0.34 1.13 -11.81
CA ILE A 53 0.73 1.66 -10.50
C ILE A 53 0.81 0.47 -9.54
N TYR A 54 1.91 0.32 -8.83
CA TYR A 54 2.05 -0.70 -7.80
C TYR A 54 2.06 -0.08 -6.42
N VAL A 55 1.46 -0.77 -5.46
CA VAL A 55 1.58 -0.43 -4.05
C VAL A 55 2.24 -1.59 -3.33
N TYR A 56 3.32 -1.28 -2.62
CA TYR A 56 4.05 -2.22 -1.79
C TYR A 56 4.02 -1.79 -0.33
N TYR A 57 4.19 -2.75 0.57
CA TYR A 57 4.51 -2.52 1.97
C TYR A 57 5.94 -2.98 2.24
N GLU A 58 6.78 -2.10 2.78
CA GLU A 58 8.14 -2.42 3.19
C GLU A 58 8.21 -2.51 4.71
N GLU A 59 8.69 -3.67 5.19
CA GLU A 59 9.10 -3.90 6.58
C GLU A 59 10.60 -3.57 6.69
N ASN A 60 11.05 -3.08 7.85
CA ASN A 60 12.36 -2.44 8.05
C ASN A 60 13.58 -3.08 7.35
N GLU A 61 13.67 -4.42 7.27
CA GLU A 61 14.82 -5.13 6.69
C GLU A 61 14.42 -6.24 5.68
N GLY A 62 13.25 -6.13 5.06
CA GLY A 62 12.68 -7.17 4.18
C GLY A 62 12.48 -6.76 2.72
N GLU A 63 12.23 -7.74 1.85
CA GLU A 63 11.73 -7.47 0.49
C GLU A 63 10.34 -6.82 0.57
N PRO A 64 10.09 -5.74 -0.18
CA PRO A 64 8.77 -5.10 -0.22
C PRO A 64 7.69 -6.09 -0.66
N ILE A 65 6.59 -6.14 0.10
CA ILE A 65 5.48 -7.05 -0.12
C ILE A 65 4.49 -6.39 -1.09
N PRO A 66 4.16 -6.99 -2.23
CA PRO A 66 3.17 -6.43 -3.15
C PRO A 66 1.78 -6.49 -2.52
N LEU A 67 1.09 -5.34 -2.49
CA LEU A 67 -0.26 -5.24 -1.95
C LEU A 67 -1.32 -5.00 -3.02
N TYR A 68 -1.00 -4.21 -4.04
CA TYR A 68 -1.95 -3.80 -5.06
C TYR A 68 -1.25 -3.50 -6.38
N CYS A 69 -1.91 -3.87 -7.48
CA CYS A 69 -1.53 -3.51 -8.84
C CYS A 69 -2.73 -2.84 -9.50
N ASP A 70 -2.55 -1.60 -9.94
CA ASP A 70 -3.54 -0.89 -10.74
C ASP A 70 -3.27 -1.13 -12.22
N GLU A 71 -4.13 -1.93 -12.85
CA GLU A 71 -4.09 -2.19 -14.29
C GLU A 71 -5.01 -1.23 -15.08
N GLY A 72 -5.37 -0.08 -14.50
CA GLY A 72 -6.24 0.91 -15.13
C GLY A 72 -7.74 0.65 -14.95
N LYS A 73 -8.13 -0.10 -13.92
CA LYS A 73 -9.55 -0.32 -13.57
C LYS A 73 -10.14 0.97 -12.97
N ARG A 74 -11.42 1.24 -13.24
CA ARG A 74 -12.16 2.30 -12.54
C ARG A 74 -12.55 1.78 -11.17
N SER A 75 -11.72 2.04 -10.16
CA SER A 75 -12.05 1.83 -8.76
C SER A 75 -12.01 3.14 -8.00
N ASP A 76 -12.97 3.38 -7.12
CA ASP A 76 -12.96 4.57 -6.26
C ASP A 76 -11.92 4.47 -5.14
N LEU A 77 -11.74 5.55 -4.40
CA LEU A 77 -10.74 5.64 -3.33
C LEU A 77 -10.98 4.61 -2.22
N GLU A 78 -12.24 4.32 -1.90
CA GLU A 78 -12.61 3.41 -0.82
C GLU A 78 -12.37 1.96 -1.24
N GLU A 79 -12.69 1.59 -2.48
CA GLU A 79 -12.38 0.30 -3.06
C GLU A 79 -10.87 0.01 -3.06
N ILE A 80 -10.05 0.99 -3.47
CA ILE A 80 -8.59 0.83 -3.46
C ILE A 80 -8.08 0.67 -2.02
N GLY A 81 -8.55 1.51 -1.09
CA GLY A 81 -8.20 1.43 0.32
C GLY A 81 -8.61 0.09 0.94
N SER A 82 -9.80 -0.41 0.61
CA SER A 82 -10.31 -1.71 1.05
C SER A 82 -9.46 -2.86 0.51
N ALA A 83 -9.12 -2.85 -0.80
CA ALA A 83 -8.25 -3.85 -1.41
C ALA A 83 -6.86 -3.92 -0.75
N LEU A 84 -6.26 -2.76 -0.45
CA LEU A 84 -5.00 -2.68 0.29
C LEU A 84 -5.11 -3.33 1.68
N ARG A 85 -6.13 -2.92 2.46
CA ARG A 85 -6.35 -3.44 3.83
C ARG A 85 -6.62 -4.94 3.84
N HIS A 86 -7.43 -5.43 2.90
CA HIS A 86 -7.71 -6.86 2.77
C HIS A 86 -6.46 -7.66 2.46
N MET A 87 -5.63 -7.20 1.52
CA MET A 87 -4.38 -7.88 1.20
C MET A 87 -3.42 -7.89 2.39
N MET A 88 -3.26 -6.75 3.08
CA MET A 88 -2.48 -6.67 4.32
C MET A 88 -3.00 -7.61 5.41
N PHE A 89 -4.32 -7.72 5.56
CA PHE A 89 -4.96 -8.61 6.52
C PHE A 89 -4.68 -10.08 6.20
N VAL A 90 -4.84 -10.50 4.94
CA VAL A 90 -4.52 -11.87 4.50
C VAL A 90 -3.04 -12.19 4.75
N LEU A 91 -2.15 -11.28 4.35
CA LEU A 91 -0.71 -11.45 4.51
C LEU A 91 -0.26 -11.43 5.98
N SER A 92 -1.04 -10.82 6.88
CA SER A 92 -0.76 -10.83 8.31
C SER A 92 -0.74 -12.23 8.94
N PHE A 93 -1.31 -13.25 8.27
CA PHE A 93 -1.28 -14.64 8.71
C PHE A 93 -0.03 -15.40 8.25
N HIS A 94 0.76 -14.80 7.35
CA HIS A 94 1.97 -15.43 6.84
C HIS A 94 3.11 -15.29 7.88
N PRO A 95 3.83 -16.36 8.22
CA PRO A 95 4.80 -16.36 9.33
C PRO A 95 6.01 -15.44 9.09
N LYS A 96 6.28 -15.05 7.84
CA LYS A 96 7.37 -14.11 7.51
C LYS A 96 7.01 -12.64 7.72
N HIS A 97 5.74 -12.28 7.98
CA HIS A 97 5.29 -10.89 8.01
C HIS A 97 4.84 -10.52 9.43
N LEU A 98 5.79 -10.50 10.36
CA LEU A 98 5.52 -10.28 11.77
C LEU A 98 4.97 -8.88 12.05
N ALA A 99 5.44 -7.84 11.35
CA ALA A 99 4.87 -6.50 11.48
C ALA A 99 3.39 -6.43 11.04
N LEU A 100 3.01 -7.09 9.93
CA LEU A 100 1.60 -7.21 9.53
C LEU A 100 0.78 -7.98 10.57
N ALA A 101 1.34 -9.07 11.13
CA ALA A 101 0.69 -9.83 12.20
C ALA A 101 0.37 -8.97 13.43
N GLN A 102 1.25 -8.05 13.79
CA GLN A 102 1.03 -7.11 14.90
C GLN A 102 -0.05 -6.06 14.60
N MET A 103 -0.24 -5.68 13.33
CA MET A 103 -1.28 -4.73 12.90
C MET A 103 -2.65 -5.37 12.65
N ARG A 104 -2.77 -6.69 12.76
CA ARG A 104 -3.98 -7.44 12.39
C ARG A 104 -5.25 -6.95 13.10
N SER A 105 -5.16 -6.58 14.37
CA SER A 105 -6.32 -6.06 15.12
C SER A 105 -6.79 -4.70 14.60
N GLU A 106 -5.88 -3.84 14.13
CA GLU A 106 -6.24 -2.55 13.56
C GLU A 106 -6.82 -2.71 12.16
N LEU A 107 -6.26 -3.62 11.35
CA LEU A 107 -6.81 -3.95 10.02
C LEU A 107 -8.26 -4.44 10.11
N LEU A 108 -8.59 -5.28 11.11
CA LEU A 108 -9.96 -5.74 11.36
C LEU A 108 -10.93 -4.61 11.72
N LYS A 109 -10.49 -3.57 12.43
CA LYS A 109 -11.34 -2.42 12.81
C LYS A 109 -11.62 -1.47 11.64
N LEU A 110 -10.77 -1.51 10.63
CA LEU A 110 -10.85 -0.65 9.44
C LEU A 110 -11.56 -1.35 8.26
N SER A 111 -12.02 -2.58 8.47
CA SER A 111 -12.75 -3.39 7.48
C SER A 111 -14.23 -3.03 7.45
#